data_AF-A0A7C3CTN4-F1
#
_entry.id   AF-A0A7C3CTN4-F1
#
_cell.length_a   1.000
_cell.length_b   1.000
_cell.length_c   1.000
_cell.angle_alpha   90.00
_cell.angle_beta   90.00
_cell.angle_gamma   90.00
#
_symmetry.space_group_name_H-M   'P 1'
#
loop_
_entity.id
_entity.type
_entity.pdbx_description
1 polymer ?
#
loop_
_entity_poly.entity_id
_entity_poly.type
_entity_poly.pdbx_seq_one_letter_code
_entity_poly.pdbx_strand_id
1 'polypeptide(L)' 'METRVYLLRHGQTYANAEGRFAGRTREELTPQGREQAQRAGELLRADPPRRVYISPLHRTRH' A
#
# COMPACT_ATOMS: atom_id res chain seq x y z
N MET A 1 -20.23 -20.05 -3.26
CA MET A 1 -18.81 -19.64 -3.46
C MET A 1 -18.57 -18.40 -2.61
N GLU A 2 -17.47 -18.38 -1.85
CA GLU A 2 -17.08 -17.24 -1.02
C GLU A 2 -15.97 -16.44 -1.73
N THR A 3 -15.98 -15.11 -1.59
CA THR A 3 -14.92 -14.24 -2.10
C THR A 3 -14.25 -13.55 -0.92
N ARG A 4 -12.97 -13.86 -0.69
CA ARG A 4 -12.15 -13.17 0.31
C ARG A 4 -11.59 -11.88 -0.27
N VAL A 5 -11.75 -10.78 0.45
CA VAL A 5 -11.26 -9.46 0.04
C VAL A 5 -10.21 -8.98 1.05
N TYR A 6 -9.04 -8.61 0.53
CA TYR A 6 -7.97 -8.00 1.30
C TYR A 6 -8.01 -6.48 1.12
N LEU A 7 -8.04 -5.75 2.23
CA LEU A 7 -7.91 -4.29 2.24
C LEU A 7 -6.53 -3.91 2.77
N LEU A 8 -5.68 -3.44 1.87
CA LEU A 8 -4.32 -3.03 2.19
C LEU A 8 -4.16 -1.52 2.00
N ARG A 9 -3.76 -0.82 3.06
CA ARG A 9 -3.34 0.57 2.97
C ARG A 9 -1.93 0.65 2.38
N HIS A 10 -1.65 1.66 1.55
CA HIS A 10 -0.29 1.93 1.10
C HIS A 10 0.69 2.11 2.27
N GLY A 11 1.98 1.88 2.01
CA GLY A 11 3.04 2.14 2.98
C GLY A 11 3.11 3.62 3.41
N GLN A 12 3.87 3.90 4.47
CA GLN A 12 4.11 5.25 4.95
C GLN A 12 4.66 6.18 3.84
N THR A 13 4.10 7.39 3.77
CA THR A 13 4.62 8.49 2.94
C THR A 13 5.27 9.57 3.80
N TYR A 14 6.05 10.48 3.22
CA TYR A 14 6.63 11.61 3.94
C TYR A 14 5.57 12.48 4.63
N ALA A 15 4.47 12.81 3.94
CA ALA A 15 3.36 13.51 4.56
C ALA A 15 2.75 12.76 5.76
N ASN A 16 2.70 11.41 5.74
CA ASN A 16 2.25 10.66 6.91
C ASN A 16 3.24 10.75 8.07
N ALA A 17 4.55 10.67 7.79
CA ALA A 17 5.60 10.80 8.80
C ALA A 17 5.61 12.19 9.46
N GLU A 18 5.27 13.22 8.69
CA GLU A 18 5.23 14.62 9.13
C GLU A 18 3.85 15.05 9.70
N GLY A 19 2.88 14.14 9.74
CA GLY A 19 1.51 14.46 10.19
C GLY A 19 0.75 15.44 9.27
N ARG A 20 1.17 15.57 8.01
CA ARG A 20 0.53 16.44 7.02
C ARG A 20 -0.59 15.73 6.26
N PHE A 21 -1.63 16.48 5.91
CA PHE A 21 -2.69 16.00 5.03
C PHE A 21 -2.20 15.96 3.57
N ALA A 22 -2.05 14.75 3.03
CA ALA A 22 -1.57 14.54 1.66
C ALA A 22 -2.67 14.69 0.58
N GLY A 23 -3.93 14.39 0.89
CA GLY A 23 -5.01 14.34 -0.11
C GLY A 23 -4.65 13.50 -1.36
N ARG A 24 -4.77 14.12 -2.54
CA ARG A 24 -4.52 13.52 -3.86
C ARG A 24 -3.18 13.95 -4.49
N THR A 25 -2.19 14.29 -3.68
CA THR A 25 -0.85 14.64 -4.17
C THR A 25 -0.04 13.38 -4.56
N ARG A 26 1.09 13.61 -5.24
CA ARG A 26 2.09 12.59 -5.60
C ARG A 26 3.10 12.35 -4.47
N GLU A 27 2.63 12.15 -3.23
CA GLU A 27 3.55 11.77 -2.15
C GLU A 27 4.23 10.44 -2.47
N GLU A 28 5.55 10.40 -2.23
CA GLU A 28 6.33 9.19 -2.31
C GLU A 28 6.28 8.39 -1.00
N LEU A 29 6.51 7.09 -1.12
CA LEU A 29 6.77 6.24 0.03
C LEU A 29 8.11 6.60 0.65
N THR A 30 8.17 6.61 1.98
CA THR A 30 9.44 6.61 2.71
C THR A 30 10.15 5.26 2.50
N PRO A 31 11.46 5.14 2.81
CA PRO A 31 12.12 3.84 2.86
C PRO A 31 11.36 2.83 3.73
N GLN A 32 10.90 3.25 4.92
CA GLN A 32 10.04 2.44 5.78
C GLN A 32 8.73 2.04 5.09
N GLY A 33 8.09 2.94 4.34
CA GLY A 33 6.89 2.64 3.57
C GLY A 33 7.11 1.56 2.50
N ARG A 34 8.29 1.53 1.88
CA ARG A 34 8.66 0.48 0.92
C ARG A 34 8.88 -0.86 1.61
N GLU A 35 9.56 -0.90 2.75
CA GLU A 35 9.71 -2.11 3.56
C GLU A 35 8.36 -2.64 4.08
N GLN A 36 7.43 -1.76 4.42
CA GLN A 36 6.07 -2.14 4.81
C GLN A 36 5.34 -2.82 3.64
N ALA A 37 5.44 -2.26 2.42
CA ALA A 37 4.83 -2.85 1.23
C ALA A 37 5.43 -4.23 0.90
N GLN A 38 6.77 -4.37 1.02
CA GLN A 38 7.46 -5.65 0.82
C GLN A 38 6.98 -6.71 1.81
N ARG A 39 6.96 -6.40 3.10
CA ARG A 39 6.48 -7.33 4.15
C ARG A 39 5.01 -7.71 3.96
N ALA A 40 4.16 -6.77 3.54
CA ALA A 40 2.77 -7.09 3.21
C ALA A 40 2.68 -8.08 2.03
N GLY A 41 3.53 -7.90 1.01
CA GLY A 41 3.65 -8.84 -0.11
C GLY A 41 4.11 -10.23 0.32
N GLU A 42 5.07 -10.32 1.25
CA GLU A 42 5.54 -11.60 1.81
C GLU A 42 4.42 -12.34 2.56
N LEU A 43 3.64 -11.64 3.39
CA LEU A 43 2.50 -12.23 4.11
C LEU A 43 1.44 -12.78 3.16
N LEU A 44 1.17 -12.06 2.07
CA LEU A 44 0.19 -12.47 1.07
C LEU A 44 0.65 -13.66 0.21
N ARG A 45 1.92 -14.09 0.28
CA ARG A 45 2.38 -15.28 -0.46
C ARG A 45 1.71 -16.56 0.01
N ALA A 46 1.27 -16.62 1.27
CA ALA A 46 0.58 -17.78 1.82
C ALA A 46 -0.86 -17.94 1.26
N ASP A 47 -1.50 -16.84 0.86
CA ASP A 47 -2.84 -16.83 0.26
C ASP A 47 -2.93 -15.72 -0.82
N PRO A 48 -2.39 -15.96 -2.02
CA PRO A 48 -2.22 -14.91 -3.02
C PRO A 48 -3.56 -14.46 -3.62
N PRO A 49 -3.79 -13.14 -3.76
CA PRO A 49 -5.03 -12.64 -4.34
C PRO A 49 -5.12 -12.97 -5.83
N ARG A 50 -6.30 -13.44 -6.27
CA ARG A 50 -6.57 -13.72 -7.70
C ARG A 50 -6.60 -12.46 -8.56
N ARG A 51 -6.92 -11.31 -7.97
CA ARG A 51 -6.99 -9.99 -8.62
C ARG A 51 -6.48 -8.92 -7.66
N VAL A 52 -5.78 -7.94 -8.19
CA VAL A 52 -5.26 -6.80 -7.44
C VAL A 52 -5.81 -5.52 -8.05
N TYR A 53 -6.36 -4.66 -7.20
CA TYR A 53 -6.86 -3.34 -7.57
C TYR A 53 -6.12 -2.30 -6.73
N ILE A 54 -5.72 -1.22 -7.38
CA ILE A 54 -5.00 -0.13 -6.73
C ILE A 54 -5.66 1.21 -7.04
N SER A 55 -5.46 2.18 -6.15
CA SER A 55 -5.79 3.56 -6.45
C SER A 55 -4.89 4.07 -7.60
N PRO A 56 -5.29 5.13 -8.33
CA PRO A 56 -4.43 5.72 -9.35
C PRO A 56 -3.21 6.47 -8.76
N LEU A 57 -3.14 6.63 -7.44
CA LEU A 57 -2.12 7.44 -6.76
C LEU A 57 -0.75 6.75 -6.76
N HIS A 58 0.31 7.55 -6.77
CA HIS A 58 1.69 7.05 -6.92
C HIS A 58 2.07 6.08 -5.79
N ARG A 59 1.74 6.42 -4.54
CA ARG A 59 2.01 5.62 -3.34
C ARG A 59 1.40 4.21 -3.32
N THR A 60 0.51 3.84 -4.25
CA THR A 60 -0.07 2.48 -4.36
C THR A 60 0.49 1.65 -5.51
N ARG A 61 1.52 2.14 -6.24
CA ARG A 61 2.07 1.46 -7.44
C ARG A 61 3.39 0.71 -7.19
N HIS A 62 3.90 0.71 -5.97
CA HIS A 62 5.19 0.13 -5.61
C HIS A 62 5.06 -1.32 -5.17
#